data_AF-A0A9E5YV10-F1
#
_entry.id   AF-A0A9E5YV10-F1
#
_cell.length_a   1.000
_cell.length_b   1.000
_cell.length_c   1.000
_cell.angle_alpha   90.00
_cell.angle_beta   90.00
_cell.angle_gamma   90.00
#
_symmetry.space_group_name_H-M   'P 1'
#
loop_
_entity.id
_entity.type
_entity.pdbx_description
1 polymer ?
#
loop_
_entity_poly.entity_id
_entity_poly.type
_entity_poly.pdbx_seq_one_letter_code
_entity_poly.pdbx_strand_id
1 'polypeptide(L)'
;MVKSAGNIVERAPDLALEMVAAVGTHGRVSSLFDNASKVLRQISPEQAAKLGYRITRVAVAGNASLKPFTDALGPTLLSHQVWTEVWEAPFDQWAQLLLQTDSELYRFDPSYLVVYLSSLGLTVAGSRLPDEAVAKTLFAGVERFRAHSSARIILILPEPLEEEADPTSELGMWRRGFVQALREQLGDSVICIDPASVLARLGAENWFASRFWYAAKLPCHPNALPVLARHLALTIANAIAQPIKVVACDMDNTIWGGIVGEDGWQNLQLDPHGSGGPYIRLQAYLKRLRDKGILLIGVSKNNEADVREVFDNRPEMVLKWDDFTLMRANWEPKSQNIASAAKALNLGLQNFCFLDDSPFEREEVRQALPEVIVPDLPNGPEAYLPMLLESGLLHVPFTTEEDRLRVTMYQDEMERVSSQDAVGNFDDFLTSLELRARVDAVGEENRDRVVQLINKTNQFNLTTRRYDAEQVQRMASRAEVYFHCFRVSDRFGESGLTGVLSAFPNSDEGEYRIDTWLMSCRVMGRTIERAMFAHLVAWLRQVGASRLVGEYLPTQKNAVVAGLYPELGFEEITRTDDTEERRFVLPLGHDYDGNRFVELIESPGFGSLGCAAKQSLNGSSI
;
A
#
# COMPACT_ATOMS: atom_id res chain seq x y z
N MET A 1 28.36 17.48 -27.46
CA MET A 1 29.15 17.27 -26.22
C MET A 1 28.53 16.13 -25.40
N VAL A 2 28.65 14.88 -25.85
CA VAL A 2 28.15 13.71 -25.11
C VAL A 2 29.20 12.62 -25.22
N LYS A 3 30.14 12.59 -24.28
CA LYS A 3 31.14 11.53 -24.10
C LYS A 3 31.38 11.31 -22.60
N SER A 4 30.40 10.71 -21.93
CA SER A 4 30.59 9.73 -20.85
C SER A 4 29.20 9.35 -20.30
N ALA A 5 28.85 8.07 -20.33
CA ALA A 5 27.59 7.57 -19.77
C ALA A 5 27.46 7.87 -18.26
N GLY A 6 28.59 7.97 -17.54
CA GLY A 6 28.61 8.32 -16.10
C GLY A 6 28.08 9.72 -15.79
N ASN A 7 28.35 10.72 -16.64
CA ASN A 7 27.97 12.11 -16.39
C ASN A 7 26.49 12.40 -16.74
N ILE A 8 25.84 11.49 -17.47
CA ILE A 8 24.42 11.58 -17.82
C ILE A 8 23.55 11.00 -16.71
N VAL A 9 23.99 9.88 -16.12
CA VAL A 9 23.29 9.20 -15.02
C VAL A 9 23.23 10.08 -13.78
N GLU A 10 24.33 10.78 -13.45
CA GLU A 10 24.37 11.72 -12.32
C GLU A 10 23.51 12.97 -12.52
N ARG A 11 23.31 13.42 -13.78
CA ARG A 11 22.52 14.61 -14.13
C ARG A 11 21.04 14.34 -14.44
N ALA A 12 20.64 13.07 -14.50
CA ALA A 12 19.27 12.68 -14.78
C ALA A 12 18.21 13.29 -13.82
N PRO A 13 18.50 13.47 -12.51
CA PRO A 13 17.54 14.04 -11.56
C PRO A 13 17.30 15.54 -11.80
N ASP A 14 18.37 16.30 -12.04
CA ASP A 14 18.30 17.73 -12.33
C ASP A 14 17.50 17.98 -13.62
N LEU A 15 17.75 17.16 -14.64
CA LEU A 15 17.00 17.23 -15.90
C LEU A 15 15.51 16.92 -15.69
N ALA A 16 15.18 15.91 -14.88
CA ALA A 16 13.79 15.57 -14.56
C ALA A 16 13.09 16.71 -13.80
N LEU A 17 13.77 17.36 -12.84
CA LEU A 17 13.24 18.50 -12.08
C LEU A 17 12.99 19.72 -12.97
N GLU A 18 13.96 20.10 -13.81
CA GLU A 18 13.80 21.19 -14.79
C GLU A 18 12.59 20.97 -15.70
N MET A 19 12.35 19.72 -16.09
CA MET A 19 11.24 19.35 -16.97
C MET A 19 9.88 19.35 -16.26
N VAL A 20 9.80 18.86 -15.03
CA VAL A 20 8.57 18.94 -14.22
C VAL A 20 8.16 20.39 -14.01
N ALA A 21 9.13 21.29 -13.79
CA ALA A 21 8.88 22.72 -13.69
C ALA A 21 8.36 23.32 -15.02
N ALA A 22 8.84 22.84 -16.17
CA ALA A 22 8.42 23.31 -17.49
C ALA A 22 6.98 22.91 -17.87
N VAL A 23 6.43 21.81 -17.33
CA VAL A 23 5.03 21.39 -17.56
C VAL A 23 4.03 22.43 -17.05
N GLY A 24 4.38 23.20 -16.02
CA GLY A 24 3.54 24.27 -15.47
C GLY A 24 3.55 25.57 -16.29
N THR A 25 4.47 25.72 -17.25
CA THR A 25 4.81 27.02 -17.86
C THR A 25 4.96 26.94 -19.38
N HIS A 26 3.84 26.74 -20.10
CA HIS A 26 3.66 27.09 -21.53
C HIS A 26 4.53 26.37 -22.61
N GLY A 27 3.84 25.68 -23.53
CA GLY A 27 4.05 25.78 -24.98
C GLY A 27 5.17 24.99 -25.70
N ARG A 28 6.29 24.62 -25.06
CA ARG A 28 7.41 23.91 -25.74
C ARG A 28 7.92 22.66 -25.00
N VAL A 29 7.00 21.86 -24.47
CA VAL A 29 7.35 20.81 -23.50
C VAL A 29 7.63 19.43 -24.15
N SER A 30 7.04 19.12 -25.31
CA SER A 30 7.15 17.78 -25.93
C SER A 30 8.58 17.36 -26.30
N SER A 31 9.38 18.23 -26.93
CA SER A 31 10.75 17.85 -27.34
C SER A 31 11.71 17.62 -26.17
N LEU A 32 11.43 18.20 -25.00
CA LEU A 32 12.22 17.97 -23.79
C LEU A 32 11.95 16.56 -23.23
N PHE A 33 10.68 16.14 -23.21
CA PHE A 33 10.29 14.79 -22.78
C PHE A 33 10.90 13.70 -23.65
N ASP A 34 10.86 13.87 -24.97
CA ASP A 34 11.44 12.90 -25.90
C ASP A 34 12.94 12.68 -25.65
N ASN A 35 13.69 13.76 -25.38
CA ASN A 35 15.13 13.68 -25.15
C ASN A 35 15.46 13.03 -23.80
N ALA A 36 14.73 13.35 -22.74
CA ALA A 36 14.94 12.73 -21.44
C ALA A 36 14.49 11.27 -21.41
N SER A 37 13.38 10.93 -22.07
CA SER A 37 12.94 9.55 -22.28
C SER A 37 14.03 8.72 -22.95
N LYS A 38 14.70 9.27 -23.99
CA LYS A 38 15.86 8.63 -24.62
C LYS A 38 17.06 8.45 -23.70
N VAL A 39 17.32 9.43 -22.83
CA VAL A 39 18.41 9.36 -21.83
C VAL A 39 18.09 8.29 -20.78
N LEU A 40 16.86 8.26 -20.26
CA LEU A 40 16.42 7.28 -19.27
C LEU A 40 16.54 5.84 -19.77
N ARG A 41 16.24 5.59 -21.04
CA ARG A 41 16.41 4.28 -21.68
C ARG A 41 17.87 3.80 -21.73
N GLN A 42 18.85 4.67 -21.49
CA GLN A 42 20.26 4.29 -21.41
C GLN A 42 20.68 3.85 -20.01
N ILE A 43 19.83 4.09 -19.00
CA ILE A 43 20.06 3.69 -17.62
C ILE A 43 19.39 2.32 -17.43
N SER A 44 20.18 1.31 -17.09
CA SER A 44 19.64 -0.02 -16.78
C SER A 44 18.93 -0.04 -15.42
N PRO A 45 17.95 -0.94 -15.19
CA PRO A 45 17.31 -1.12 -13.89
C PRO A 45 18.31 -1.34 -12.76
N GLU A 46 19.39 -2.09 -13.01
CA GLU A 46 20.43 -2.39 -12.03
C GLU A 46 21.25 -1.13 -11.65
N GLN A 47 21.51 -0.24 -12.63
CA GLN A 47 22.17 1.04 -12.36
C GLN A 47 21.27 1.97 -11.55
N ALA A 48 19.99 2.05 -11.90
CA ALA A 48 19.02 2.86 -11.15
C ALA A 48 18.87 2.37 -9.70
N ALA A 49 18.79 1.05 -9.49
CA ALA A 49 18.70 0.47 -8.15
C ALA A 49 19.95 0.79 -7.30
N LYS A 50 21.15 0.74 -7.90
CA LYS A 50 22.41 1.13 -7.23
C LYS A 50 22.45 2.60 -6.79
N LEU A 51 21.69 3.46 -7.45
CA LEU A 51 21.56 4.88 -7.12
C LEU A 51 20.42 5.16 -6.13
N GLY A 52 19.76 4.12 -5.61
CA GLY A 52 18.69 4.23 -4.63
C GLY A 52 17.30 4.48 -5.22
N TYR A 53 17.13 4.43 -6.55
CA TYR A 53 15.81 4.55 -7.17
C TYR A 53 14.98 3.30 -6.93
N ARG A 54 13.68 3.51 -6.69
CA ARG A 54 12.71 2.42 -6.75
C ARG A 54 12.45 2.06 -8.20
N ILE A 55 12.39 0.77 -8.51
CA ILE A 55 12.18 0.26 -9.86
C ILE A 55 10.72 -0.11 -10.05
N THR A 56 10.13 0.29 -11.18
CA THR A 56 8.78 -0.11 -11.58
C THR A 56 8.70 -0.34 -13.08
N ARG A 57 7.69 -1.07 -13.53
CA ARG A 57 7.41 -1.33 -14.95
C ARG A 57 6.00 -0.91 -15.27
N VAL A 58 5.82 -0.08 -16.29
CA VAL A 58 4.51 0.45 -16.69
C VAL A 58 4.23 0.07 -18.13
N ALA A 59 3.17 -0.72 -18.32
CA ALA A 59 2.60 -0.99 -19.63
C ALA A 59 1.52 0.06 -19.94
N VAL A 60 1.50 0.60 -21.16
CA VAL A 60 0.49 1.55 -21.62
C VAL A 60 -0.16 1.01 -22.88
N ALA A 61 -1.47 0.83 -22.84
CA ALA A 61 -2.29 0.38 -23.96
C ALA A 61 -3.50 1.29 -24.14
N GLY A 62 -4.08 1.31 -25.34
CA GLY A 62 -5.25 2.12 -25.62
C GLY A 62 -5.71 2.03 -27.06
N ASN A 63 -6.73 2.83 -27.39
CA ASN A 63 -7.29 2.98 -28.74
C ASN A 63 -6.88 4.31 -29.41
N ALA A 64 -5.83 4.94 -28.89
CA ALA A 64 -5.31 6.23 -29.35
C ALA A 64 -3.78 6.18 -29.43
N SER A 65 -3.18 7.13 -30.15
CA SER A 65 -1.73 7.35 -30.13
C SER A 65 -1.33 8.03 -28.82
N LEU A 66 -0.44 7.40 -28.04
CA LEU A 66 -0.10 7.84 -26.68
C LEU A 66 1.37 8.25 -26.51
N LYS A 67 2.12 8.38 -27.60
CA LYS A 67 3.56 8.66 -27.54
C LYS A 67 3.95 9.88 -26.67
N PRO A 68 3.29 11.05 -26.78
CA PRO A 68 3.62 12.18 -25.91
C PRO A 68 3.32 11.93 -24.42
N PHE A 69 2.35 11.04 -24.14
CA PHE A 69 2.02 10.63 -22.78
C PHE A 69 3.07 9.67 -22.22
N THR A 70 3.47 8.65 -22.99
CA THR A 70 4.48 7.66 -22.57
C THR A 70 5.85 8.30 -22.40
N ASP A 71 6.22 9.27 -23.24
CA ASP A 71 7.48 10.02 -23.12
C ASP A 71 7.55 10.92 -21.89
N ALA A 72 6.39 11.40 -21.40
CA ALA A 72 6.32 12.23 -20.21
C ALA A 72 6.28 11.44 -18.89
N LEU A 73 5.83 10.17 -18.94
CA LEU A 73 5.64 9.34 -17.76
C LEU A 73 6.95 9.04 -17.03
N GLY A 74 7.97 8.59 -17.76
CA GLY A 74 9.26 8.19 -17.19
C GLY A 74 10.02 9.31 -16.49
N PRO A 75 10.25 10.46 -17.16
CA PRO A 75 10.89 11.61 -16.54
C PRO A 75 10.15 12.12 -15.30
N THR A 76 8.82 12.11 -15.32
CA THR A 76 8.04 12.54 -14.15
C THR A 76 8.20 11.56 -12.99
N LEU A 77 8.17 10.24 -13.22
CA LEU A 77 8.40 9.26 -12.14
C LEU A 77 9.81 9.40 -11.55
N LEU A 78 10.81 9.68 -12.39
CA LEU A 78 12.19 9.84 -11.95
C LEU A 78 12.36 11.01 -10.97
N SER A 79 11.65 12.14 -11.19
CA SER A 79 11.69 13.28 -10.26
C SER A 79 11.12 12.94 -8.87
N HIS A 80 10.45 11.80 -8.73
CA HIS A 80 9.92 11.27 -7.48
C HIS A 80 10.67 10.01 -6.99
N GLN A 81 11.95 9.85 -7.38
CA GLN A 81 12.81 8.73 -6.96
C GLN A 81 12.29 7.36 -7.42
N VAL A 82 11.54 7.33 -8.53
CA VAL A 82 11.05 6.11 -9.17
C VAL A 82 11.60 6.02 -10.59
N TRP A 83 12.52 5.09 -10.83
CA TRP A 83 12.92 4.74 -12.17
C TRP A 83 11.90 3.77 -12.77
N THR A 84 11.56 3.96 -14.04
CA THR A 84 10.52 3.15 -14.71
C THR A 84 10.96 2.66 -16.07
N GLU A 85 10.61 1.42 -16.37
CA GLU A 85 10.57 0.91 -17.74
C GLU A 85 9.15 1.11 -18.30
N VAL A 86 9.02 1.87 -19.39
CA VAL A 86 7.72 2.09 -20.06
C VAL A 86 7.63 1.25 -21.32
N TRP A 87 6.63 0.38 -21.39
CA TRP A 87 6.24 -0.33 -22.61
C TRP A 87 4.95 0.26 -23.17
N GLU A 88 4.95 0.55 -24.47
CA GLU A 88 3.79 1.07 -25.20
C GLU A 88 3.28 -0.01 -26.15
N ALA A 89 2.01 -0.37 -25.98
CA ALA A 89 1.34 -1.32 -26.85
C ALA A 89 1.18 -0.76 -28.26
N PRO A 90 1.11 -1.62 -29.30
CA PRO A 90 0.70 -1.18 -30.62
C PRO A 90 -0.69 -0.53 -30.60
N PHE A 91 -0.89 0.41 -31.54
CA PHE A 91 -2.14 1.17 -31.68
C PHE A 91 -3.38 0.25 -31.73
N ASP A 92 -4.35 0.53 -30.86
CA ASP A 92 -5.67 -0.12 -30.80
C ASP A 92 -5.64 -1.65 -30.59
N GLN A 93 -4.61 -2.16 -29.91
CA GLN A 93 -4.48 -3.59 -29.57
C GLN A 93 -4.79 -3.92 -28.11
N TRP A 94 -5.32 -2.96 -27.33
CA TRP A 94 -5.57 -3.12 -25.90
C TRP A 94 -6.41 -4.36 -25.55
N ALA A 95 -7.49 -4.63 -26.31
CA ALA A 95 -8.38 -5.74 -26.03
C ALA A 95 -7.71 -7.10 -26.27
N GLN A 96 -7.01 -7.24 -27.40
CA GLN A 96 -6.31 -8.47 -27.74
C GLN A 96 -5.22 -8.78 -26.71
N LEU A 97 -4.43 -7.77 -26.32
CA LEU A 97 -3.34 -7.91 -25.36
C LEU A 97 -3.84 -8.33 -23.98
N LEU A 98 -5.00 -7.82 -23.54
CA LEU A 98 -5.62 -8.19 -22.27
C LEU A 98 -6.23 -9.60 -22.25
N LEU A 99 -6.70 -10.09 -23.40
CA LEU A 99 -7.37 -11.39 -23.47
C LEU A 99 -6.40 -12.55 -23.73
N GLN A 100 -5.30 -12.30 -24.45
CA GLN A 100 -4.31 -13.31 -24.83
C GLN A 100 -3.16 -13.38 -23.81
N THR A 101 -3.16 -14.43 -22.98
CA THR A 101 -2.20 -14.62 -21.88
C THR A 101 -0.76 -14.89 -22.34
N ASP A 102 -0.56 -15.21 -23.62
CA ASP A 102 0.75 -15.37 -24.25
C ASP A 102 1.25 -14.08 -24.91
N SER A 103 0.54 -12.96 -24.79
CA SER A 103 0.87 -11.70 -25.44
C SER A 103 2.12 -11.02 -24.87
N GLU A 104 2.64 -10.03 -25.60
CA GLU A 104 3.78 -9.22 -25.16
C GLU A 104 3.52 -8.47 -23.86
N LEU A 105 2.26 -8.11 -23.56
CA LEU A 105 1.88 -7.46 -22.31
C LEU A 105 2.17 -8.38 -21.11
N TYR A 106 1.81 -9.65 -21.18
CA TYR A 106 2.05 -10.61 -20.09
C TYR A 106 3.54 -10.92 -19.94
N ARG A 107 4.27 -11.04 -21.07
CA ARG A 107 5.74 -11.22 -21.04
C ARG A 107 6.45 -10.00 -20.49
N PHE A 108 5.90 -8.81 -20.72
CA PHE A 108 6.40 -7.57 -20.13
C PHE A 108 6.16 -7.50 -18.62
N ASP A 109 5.36 -8.38 -18.01
CA ASP A 109 5.16 -8.46 -16.54
C ASP A 109 5.17 -7.08 -15.82
N PRO A 110 4.21 -6.19 -16.17
CA PRO A 110 4.21 -4.83 -15.64
C PRO A 110 3.88 -4.82 -14.15
N SER A 111 4.34 -3.80 -13.43
CA SER A 111 3.81 -3.48 -12.09
C SER A 111 2.51 -2.67 -12.18
N TYR A 112 2.37 -1.89 -13.24
CA TYR A 112 1.18 -1.09 -13.55
C TYR A 112 0.78 -1.24 -15.01
N LEU A 113 -0.50 -1.51 -15.26
CA LEU A 113 -1.10 -1.47 -16.59
C LEU A 113 -1.97 -0.22 -16.72
N VAL A 114 -1.68 0.64 -17.68
CA VAL A 114 -2.48 1.80 -18.03
C VAL A 114 -3.26 1.48 -19.29
N VAL A 115 -4.59 1.59 -19.23
CA VAL A 115 -5.48 1.48 -20.38
C VAL A 115 -6.12 2.85 -20.62
N TYR A 116 -5.87 3.46 -21.78
CA TYR A 116 -6.54 4.69 -22.18
C TYR A 116 -7.52 4.42 -23.33
N LEU A 117 -8.81 4.49 -23.00
CA LEU A 117 -9.89 4.46 -23.96
C LEU A 117 -10.36 5.88 -24.31
N SER A 118 -9.84 6.43 -25.41
CA SER A 118 -10.26 7.72 -25.96
C SER A 118 -11.69 7.69 -26.48
N SER A 119 -12.43 8.75 -26.20
CA SER A 119 -13.80 8.97 -26.69
C SER A 119 -13.87 8.99 -28.21
N LEU A 120 -12.92 9.66 -28.89
CA LEU A 120 -12.88 9.69 -30.36
C LEU A 120 -12.51 8.33 -30.97
N GLY A 121 -11.73 7.51 -30.25
CA GLY A 121 -11.44 6.13 -30.66
C GLY A 121 -12.66 5.23 -30.53
N LEU A 122 -13.42 5.38 -29.45
CA LEU A 122 -14.63 4.59 -29.20
C LEU A 122 -15.79 4.96 -30.13
N THR A 123 -15.92 6.25 -30.47
CA THR A 123 -17.09 6.76 -31.21
C THR A 123 -16.89 6.83 -32.74
N VAL A 124 -15.86 6.18 -33.28
CA VAL A 124 -15.44 6.32 -34.68
C VAL A 124 -15.35 7.80 -35.07
N ALA A 125 -14.43 8.52 -34.43
CA ALA A 125 -14.23 9.96 -34.58
C ALA A 125 -15.52 10.80 -34.33
N GLY A 126 -16.32 10.43 -33.33
CA GLY A 126 -17.54 11.15 -32.97
C GLY A 126 -18.75 10.90 -33.87
N SER A 127 -18.67 9.96 -34.82
CA SER A 127 -19.75 9.74 -35.79
C SER A 127 -20.71 8.59 -35.45
N ARG A 128 -20.31 7.69 -34.55
CA ARG A 128 -21.10 6.49 -34.21
C ARG A 128 -20.90 6.10 -32.76
N LEU A 129 -21.99 5.91 -32.02
CA LEU A 129 -21.92 5.40 -30.66
C LEU A 129 -21.35 3.97 -30.65
N PRO A 130 -20.42 3.65 -29.73
CA PRO A 130 -19.93 2.29 -29.57
C PRO A 130 -21.02 1.38 -29.03
N ASP A 131 -20.93 0.10 -29.40
CA ASP A 131 -21.77 -0.95 -28.87
C ASP A 131 -21.37 -1.29 -27.41
N GLU A 132 -22.32 -1.80 -26.62
CA GLU A 132 -22.12 -2.34 -25.27
C GLU A 132 -20.98 -3.38 -25.21
N ALA A 133 -20.64 -4.00 -26.34
CA ALA A 133 -19.54 -4.95 -26.47
C ALA A 133 -18.20 -4.38 -25.97
N VAL A 134 -17.95 -3.07 -26.06
CA VAL A 134 -16.69 -2.46 -25.59
C VAL A 134 -16.54 -2.62 -24.07
N ALA A 135 -17.57 -2.26 -23.29
CA ALA A 135 -17.53 -2.41 -21.84
C ALA A 135 -17.38 -3.88 -21.43
N LYS A 136 -18.13 -4.78 -22.08
CA LYS A 136 -18.05 -6.23 -21.84
C LYS A 136 -16.64 -6.77 -22.12
N THR A 137 -16.02 -6.31 -23.21
CA THR A 137 -14.65 -6.70 -23.58
C THR A 137 -13.62 -6.17 -22.58
N LEU A 138 -13.75 -4.91 -22.16
CA LEU A 138 -12.88 -4.33 -21.13
C LEU A 138 -12.99 -5.10 -19.82
N PHE A 139 -14.21 -5.36 -19.35
CA PHE A 139 -14.46 -6.13 -18.14
C PHE A 139 -13.83 -7.53 -18.22
N ALA A 140 -14.08 -8.26 -19.30
CA ALA A 140 -13.50 -9.59 -19.51
C ALA A 140 -11.97 -9.54 -19.57
N GLY A 141 -11.38 -8.53 -20.22
CA GLY A 141 -9.94 -8.31 -20.28
C GLY A 141 -9.33 -8.00 -18.92
N VAL A 142 -9.99 -7.14 -18.12
CA VAL A 142 -9.56 -6.81 -16.74
C VAL A 142 -9.57 -8.06 -15.87
N GLU A 143 -10.67 -8.82 -15.85
CA GLU A 143 -10.77 -10.06 -15.08
C GLU A 143 -9.72 -11.08 -15.51
N ARG A 144 -9.54 -11.28 -16.83
CA ARG A 144 -8.54 -12.19 -17.38
C ARG A 144 -7.13 -11.79 -16.96
N PHE A 145 -6.80 -10.50 -17.03
CA PHE A 145 -5.50 -9.98 -16.67
C PHE A 145 -5.21 -10.12 -15.18
N ARG A 146 -6.17 -9.78 -14.30
CA ARG A 146 -6.03 -9.98 -12.84
C ARG A 146 -5.84 -11.43 -12.44
N ALA A 147 -6.46 -12.37 -13.16
CA ALA A 147 -6.28 -13.80 -12.89
C ALA A 147 -4.86 -14.31 -13.19
N HIS A 148 -4.04 -13.56 -13.95
CA HIS A 148 -2.71 -14.01 -14.39
C HIS A 148 -1.59 -12.99 -14.08
N SER A 149 -1.91 -11.84 -13.51
CA SER A 149 -0.95 -10.78 -13.18
C SER A 149 -1.32 -10.11 -11.85
N SER A 150 -0.30 -9.78 -11.07
CA SER A 150 -0.44 -8.96 -9.86
C SER A 150 -0.40 -7.46 -10.14
N ALA A 151 -0.23 -7.06 -11.41
CA ALA A 151 -0.10 -5.67 -11.79
C ALA A 151 -1.37 -4.88 -11.44
N ARG A 152 -1.17 -3.62 -11.06
CA ARG A 152 -2.27 -2.73 -10.75
C ARG A 152 -2.80 -2.09 -12.03
N ILE A 153 -4.11 -2.15 -12.23
CA ILE A 153 -4.74 -1.65 -13.47
C ILE A 153 -5.21 -0.22 -13.25
N ILE A 154 -4.89 0.65 -14.21
CA ILE A 154 -5.31 2.04 -14.26
C ILE A 154 -6.05 2.28 -15.57
N LEU A 155 -7.31 2.69 -15.46
CA LEU A 155 -8.15 3.06 -16.59
C LEU A 155 -8.22 4.58 -16.68
N ILE A 156 -7.69 5.16 -17.74
CA ILE A 156 -7.98 6.55 -18.12
C ILE A 156 -9.35 6.54 -18.80
N LEU A 157 -10.32 7.16 -18.14
CA LEU A 157 -11.70 7.22 -18.59
C LEU A 157 -11.81 8.01 -19.90
N PRO A 158 -12.80 7.70 -20.75
CA PRO A 158 -13.05 8.46 -21.97
C PRO A 158 -13.19 9.97 -21.72
N GLU A 159 -12.33 10.75 -22.37
CA GLU A 159 -12.27 12.20 -22.20
C GLU A 159 -13.55 12.90 -22.67
N PRO A 160 -13.91 14.04 -22.04
CA PRO A 160 -14.96 14.90 -22.60
C PRO A 160 -14.67 15.24 -24.06
N LEU A 161 -15.75 15.41 -24.83
CA LEU A 161 -15.72 15.74 -26.26
C LEU A 161 -16.10 17.22 -26.50
N GLU A 162 -15.69 17.80 -27.63
CA GLU A 162 -16.06 19.19 -28.01
C GLU A 162 -17.59 19.31 -28.15
N GLU A 163 -18.23 18.25 -28.62
CA GLU A 163 -19.66 18.10 -28.84
C GLU A 163 -20.48 18.18 -27.54
N GLU A 164 -19.87 18.02 -26.35
CA GLU A 164 -20.57 18.22 -25.08
C GLU A 164 -20.91 19.68 -24.78
N ALA A 165 -20.39 20.63 -25.56
CA ALA A 165 -20.87 22.01 -25.54
C ALA A 165 -22.34 22.11 -25.97
N ASP A 166 -22.84 21.16 -26.76
CA ASP A 166 -24.26 21.02 -27.05
C ASP A 166 -24.94 20.17 -25.95
N PRO A 167 -25.86 20.77 -25.15
CA PRO A 167 -26.57 20.03 -24.10
C PRO A 167 -27.44 18.89 -24.63
N THR A 168 -27.73 18.86 -25.93
CA THR A 168 -28.52 17.81 -26.61
C THR A 168 -27.66 16.76 -27.31
N SER A 169 -26.34 16.84 -27.20
CA SER A 169 -25.40 15.91 -27.81
C SER A 169 -25.62 14.46 -27.33
N GLU A 170 -26.02 13.58 -28.24
CA GLU A 170 -26.14 12.15 -28.00
C GLU A 170 -24.80 11.52 -27.59
N LEU A 171 -23.69 11.98 -28.18
CA LEU A 171 -22.33 11.56 -27.82
C LEU A 171 -22.01 11.95 -26.38
N GLY A 172 -22.36 13.18 -26.00
CA GLY A 172 -22.16 13.68 -24.65
C GLY A 172 -22.95 12.91 -23.60
N MET A 173 -24.23 12.65 -23.89
CA MET A 173 -25.08 11.82 -23.05
C MET A 173 -24.55 10.39 -22.92
N TRP A 174 -24.20 9.77 -24.04
CA TRP A 174 -23.60 8.44 -24.07
C TRP A 174 -22.31 8.37 -23.24
N ARG A 175 -21.37 9.30 -23.44
CA ARG A 175 -20.07 9.27 -22.75
C ARG A 175 -20.25 9.37 -21.24
N ARG A 176 -21.09 10.28 -20.76
CA ARG A 176 -21.38 10.42 -19.32
C ARG A 176 -21.97 9.14 -18.74
N GLY A 177 -22.93 8.53 -19.44
CA GLY A 177 -23.51 7.23 -19.05
C GLY A 177 -22.48 6.09 -19.07
N PHE A 178 -21.63 6.05 -20.09
CA PHE A 178 -20.59 5.04 -20.23
C PHE A 178 -19.51 5.14 -19.14
N VAL A 179 -19.04 6.35 -18.83
CA VAL A 179 -18.10 6.59 -17.73
C VAL A 179 -18.69 6.15 -16.39
N GLN A 180 -19.96 6.45 -16.14
CA GLN A 180 -20.65 6.01 -14.93
C GLN A 180 -20.74 4.48 -14.86
N ALA A 181 -21.15 3.82 -15.95
CA ALA A 181 -21.24 2.37 -16.03
C ALA A 181 -19.88 1.69 -15.81
N LEU A 182 -18.79 2.23 -16.35
CA LEU A 182 -17.44 1.70 -16.13
C LEU A 182 -17.04 1.77 -14.66
N ARG A 183 -17.33 2.89 -13.97
CA ARG A 183 -17.03 3.04 -12.53
C ARG A 183 -17.81 2.03 -11.69
N GLU A 184 -19.09 1.83 -12.00
CA GLU A 184 -19.95 0.92 -11.27
C GLU A 184 -19.56 -0.55 -11.48
N GLN A 185 -19.28 -0.96 -12.73
CA GLN A 185 -18.96 -2.34 -13.05
C GLN A 185 -17.55 -2.76 -12.63
N LEU A 186 -16.56 -1.87 -12.80
CA LEU A 186 -15.17 -2.20 -12.45
C LEU A 186 -14.92 -1.99 -10.95
N GLY A 187 -15.65 -1.09 -10.28
CA GLY A 187 -15.47 -0.84 -8.85
C GLY A 187 -14.00 -0.60 -8.48
N ASP A 188 -13.55 -1.24 -7.41
CA ASP A 188 -12.15 -1.14 -6.93
C ASP A 188 -11.16 -2.07 -7.67
N SER A 189 -11.61 -2.78 -8.73
CA SER A 189 -10.71 -3.66 -9.52
C SER A 189 -9.71 -2.88 -10.38
N VAL A 190 -10.01 -1.61 -10.68
CA VAL A 190 -9.15 -0.70 -11.44
C VAL A 190 -9.13 0.67 -10.79
N ILE A 191 -8.04 1.43 -10.97
CA ILE A 191 -8.04 2.85 -10.67
C ILE A 191 -8.62 3.59 -11.87
N CYS A 192 -9.71 4.32 -11.67
CA CYS A 192 -10.22 5.21 -12.70
C CYS A 192 -9.58 6.61 -12.58
N ILE A 193 -8.89 7.06 -13.62
CA ILE A 193 -8.40 8.43 -13.76
C ILE A 193 -9.32 9.19 -14.71
N ASP A 194 -9.89 10.30 -14.22
CA ASP A 194 -10.77 11.15 -15.02
C ASP A 194 -9.98 12.31 -15.65
N PRO A 195 -9.78 12.29 -16.99
CA PRO A 195 -9.08 13.37 -17.68
C PRO A 195 -9.84 14.71 -17.64
N ALA A 196 -11.13 14.73 -17.27
CA ALA A 196 -11.90 15.96 -17.14
C ALA A 196 -11.29 16.94 -16.12
N SER A 197 -10.64 16.42 -15.09
CA SER A 197 -9.91 17.24 -14.10
C SER A 197 -8.73 18.00 -14.74
N VAL A 198 -8.00 17.35 -15.65
CA VAL A 198 -6.89 17.94 -16.39
C VAL A 198 -7.40 18.94 -17.42
N LEU A 199 -8.48 18.60 -18.14
CA LEU A 199 -9.18 19.50 -19.04
C LEU A 199 -9.62 20.79 -18.32
N ALA A 200 -10.28 20.68 -17.17
CA ALA A 200 -10.78 21.83 -16.41
C ALA A 200 -9.67 22.80 -16.02
N ARG A 201 -8.47 22.27 -15.73
CA ARG A 201 -7.29 23.08 -15.37
C ARG A 201 -6.60 23.71 -16.58
N LEU A 202 -6.46 22.98 -17.68
CA LEU A 202 -5.80 23.50 -18.89
C LEU A 202 -6.70 24.46 -19.68
N GLY A 203 -8.01 24.33 -19.51
CA GLY A 203 -9.02 24.98 -20.33
C GLY A 203 -9.25 24.24 -21.64
N ALA A 204 -10.47 24.40 -22.16
CA ALA A 204 -10.95 23.77 -23.39
C ALA A 204 -10.00 24.02 -24.58
N GLU A 205 -9.50 25.25 -24.76
CA GLU A 205 -8.63 25.63 -25.87
C GLU A 205 -7.29 24.88 -25.90
N ASN A 206 -6.76 24.50 -24.73
CA ASN A 206 -5.49 23.79 -24.59
C ASN A 206 -5.66 22.27 -24.49
N TRP A 207 -6.90 21.78 -24.44
CA TRP A 207 -7.24 20.35 -24.39
C TRP A 207 -7.81 19.87 -25.72
N PHE A 208 -8.87 20.52 -26.19
CA PHE A 208 -9.56 20.15 -27.42
C PHE A 208 -8.74 20.57 -28.62
N ALA A 209 -8.45 19.59 -29.47
CA ALA A 209 -7.79 19.84 -30.74
C ALA A 209 -8.02 18.65 -31.68
N SER A 210 -9.29 18.43 -32.02
CA SER A 210 -9.78 17.37 -32.90
C SER A 210 -8.92 17.17 -34.18
N ARG A 211 -8.33 18.24 -34.74
CA ARG A 211 -7.34 18.16 -35.84
C ARG A 211 -6.21 17.13 -35.63
N PHE A 212 -5.74 16.94 -34.39
CA PHE A 212 -4.65 15.99 -34.09
C PHE A 212 -5.15 14.55 -34.01
N TRP A 213 -6.42 14.33 -33.70
CA TRP A 213 -7.03 13.01 -33.86
C TRP A 213 -7.02 12.59 -35.33
N TYR A 214 -7.43 13.48 -36.24
CA TYR A 214 -7.49 13.18 -37.66
C TYR A 214 -6.10 13.02 -38.29
N ALA A 215 -5.10 13.80 -37.84
CA ALA A 215 -3.75 13.72 -38.37
C ALA A 215 -2.92 12.56 -37.77
N ALA A 216 -3.08 12.26 -36.48
CA ALA A 216 -2.17 11.39 -35.73
C ALA A 216 -2.83 10.50 -34.67
N LYS A 217 -4.17 10.47 -34.60
CA LYS A 217 -4.95 9.72 -33.59
C LYS A 217 -4.62 10.09 -32.14
N LEU A 218 -4.22 11.33 -31.90
CA LEU A 218 -4.03 11.86 -30.55
C LEU A 218 -5.40 12.21 -29.94
N PRO A 219 -5.70 11.80 -28.69
CA PRO A 219 -7.03 11.95 -28.09
C PRO A 219 -7.31 13.38 -27.61
N CYS A 220 -6.26 14.18 -27.42
CA CYS A 220 -6.34 15.58 -27.06
C CYS A 220 -5.12 16.33 -27.63
N HIS A 221 -5.03 17.63 -27.33
CA HIS A 221 -3.90 18.46 -27.73
C HIS A 221 -2.56 17.82 -27.25
N PRO A 222 -1.49 17.80 -28.07
CA PRO A 222 -0.20 17.21 -27.71
C PRO A 222 0.40 17.74 -26.39
N ASN A 223 0.11 19.00 -26.05
CA ASN A 223 0.55 19.61 -24.78
C ASN A 223 -0.27 19.14 -23.56
N ALA A 224 -1.48 18.61 -23.74
CA ALA A 224 -2.32 18.11 -22.65
C ALA A 224 -1.90 16.70 -22.20
N LEU A 225 -1.40 15.87 -23.11
CA LEU A 225 -0.96 14.51 -22.82
C LEU A 225 0.16 14.44 -21.75
N PRO A 226 1.23 15.25 -21.80
CA PRO A 226 2.23 15.29 -20.73
C PRO A 226 1.67 15.72 -19.37
N VAL A 227 0.66 16.60 -19.36
CA VAL A 227 0.03 17.07 -18.12
C VAL A 227 -0.80 15.94 -17.48
N LEU A 228 -1.51 15.17 -18.31
CA LEU A 228 -2.21 13.96 -17.89
C LEU A 228 -1.23 12.88 -17.41
N ALA A 229 -0.13 12.68 -18.14
CA ALA A 229 0.95 11.75 -17.75
C ALA A 229 1.55 12.13 -16.40
N ARG A 230 1.74 13.42 -16.13
CA ARG A 230 2.21 13.90 -14.81
C ARG A 230 1.24 13.56 -13.70
N HIS A 231 -0.06 13.78 -13.92
CA HIS A 231 -1.08 13.44 -12.93
C HIS A 231 -1.09 11.93 -12.62
N LEU A 232 -0.96 11.08 -13.65
CA LEU A 232 -0.81 9.64 -13.47
C LEU A 232 0.49 9.27 -12.75
N ALA A 233 1.62 9.83 -13.18
CA ALA A 233 2.93 9.55 -12.62
C ALA A 233 2.98 9.84 -11.13
N LEU A 234 2.39 10.95 -10.67
CA LEU A 234 2.27 11.27 -9.24
C LEU A 234 1.46 10.20 -8.49
N THR A 235 0.37 9.72 -9.09
CA THR A 235 -0.45 8.65 -8.50
C THR A 235 0.34 7.35 -8.37
N ILE A 236 1.12 6.98 -9.40
CA ILE A 236 2.00 5.81 -9.38
C ILE A 236 3.13 5.98 -8.36
N ALA A 237 3.82 7.13 -8.38
CA ALA A 237 4.92 7.44 -7.46
C ALA A 237 4.47 7.36 -6.01
N ASN A 238 3.33 7.96 -5.67
CA ASN A 238 2.78 7.91 -4.31
C ASN A 238 2.35 6.51 -3.91
N ALA A 239 1.88 5.70 -4.86
CA ALA A 239 1.53 4.30 -4.61
C ALA A 239 2.74 3.37 -4.43
N ILE A 240 3.90 3.76 -4.97
CA ILE A 240 5.20 3.07 -4.80
C ILE A 240 5.92 3.61 -3.55
N ALA A 241 5.70 4.87 -3.20
CA ALA A 241 6.19 5.46 -1.97
C ALA A 241 5.56 4.81 -0.74
N GLN A 242 6.19 5.03 0.42
CA GLN A 242 5.62 4.53 1.67
C GLN A 242 4.26 5.21 1.85
N PRO A 243 3.15 4.45 1.88
CA PRO A 243 1.83 5.05 1.83
C PRO A 243 1.55 5.80 3.12
N ILE A 244 0.91 6.97 3.02
CA ILE A 244 0.31 7.60 4.18
C ILE A 244 -0.79 6.67 4.71
N LYS A 245 -0.65 6.30 5.98
CA LYS A 245 -1.61 5.48 6.72
C LYS A 245 -2.30 6.26 7.82
N VAL A 246 -1.68 7.36 8.27
CA VAL A 246 -2.19 8.21 9.34
C VAL A 246 -2.13 9.66 8.90
N VAL A 247 -3.24 10.38 9.09
CA VAL A 247 -3.28 11.83 8.97
C VAL A 247 -3.44 12.40 10.38
N ALA A 248 -2.42 13.12 10.82
CA ALA A 248 -2.43 13.91 12.04
C ALA A 248 -2.94 15.31 11.71
N CYS A 249 -4.02 15.73 12.36
CA CYS A 249 -4.63 17.04 12.13
C CYS A 249 -4.54 17.87 13.40
N ASP A 250 -4.08 19.10 13.24
CA ASP A 250 -4.41 20.16 14.16
C ASP A 250 -5.92 20.49 14.13
N MET A 251 -6.40 21.26 15.12
CA MET A 251 -7.79 21.64 15.24
C MET A 251 -8.07 23.09 14.82
N ASP A 252 -7.60 24.04 15.63
CA ASP A 252 -7.84 25.48 15.47
C ASP A 252 -7.28 25.98 14.14
N ASN A 253 -8.09 26.67 13.34
CA ASN A 253 -7.76 27.12 11.98
C ASN A 253 -7.31 26.02 10.99
N THR A 254 -7.50 24.76 11.36
CA THR A 254 -7.21 23.58 10.51
C THR A 254 -8.49 22.83 10.14
N ILE A 255 -9.27 22.35 11.12
CA ILE A 255 -10.55 21.67 10.86
C ILE A 255 -11.77 22.52 11.23
N TRP A 256 -11.58 23.66 11.88
CA TRP A 256 -12.56 24.73 12.07
C TRP A 256 -11.82 26.07 12.06
N GLY A 257 -12.52 27.20 11.88
CA GLY A 257 -11.90 28.52 12.00
C GLY A 257 -12.10 29.12 13.39
N GLY A 258 -11.08 29.82 13.90
CA GLY A 258 -11.06 30.37 15.25
C GLY A 258 -10.28 29.49 16.23
N ILE A 259 -10.06 30.03 17.43
CA ILE A 259 -9.28 29.40 18.50
C ILE A 259 -10.25 29.04 19.62
N VAL A 260 -10.49 27.74 19.86
CA VAL A 260 -11.53 27.30 20.81
C VAL A 260 -11.32 27.83 22.23
N GLY A 261 -10.07 27.95 22.67
CA GLY A 261 -9.74 28.49 24.00
C GLY A 261 -10.01 29.99 24.16
N GLU A 262 -10.14 30.74 23.06
CA GLU A 262 -10.39 32.19 23.07
C GLU A 262 -11.84 32.51 22.69
N ASP A 263 -12.32 31.90 21.61
CA ASP A 263 -13.62 32.17 21.02
C ASP A 263 -14.75 31.39 21.71
N GLY A 264 -14.42 30.26 22.34
CA GLY A 264 -15.39 29.28 22.82
C GLY A 264 -16.04 28.49 21.68
N TRP A 265 -16.57 27.31 21.98
CA TRP A 265 -17.12 26.41 20.96
C TRP A 265 -18.27 27.03 20.15
N GLN A 266 -19.04 27.97 20.73
CA GLN A 266 -20.20 28.59 20.07
C GLN A 266 -19.80 29.51 18.91
N ASN A 267 -18.62 30.13 18.97
CA ASN A 267 -18.22 31.20 18.04
C ASN A 267 -17.25 30.73 16.95
N LEU A 268 -16.88 29.44 16.96
CA LEU A 268 -16.06 28.86 15.91
C LEU A 268 -16.75 28.93 14.53
N GLN A 269 -15.93 29.14 13.51
CA GLN A 269 -16.37 29.23 12.12
C GLN A 269 -16.62 27.84 11.55
N LEU A 270 -17.86 27.41 11.68
CA LEU A 270 -18.38 26.14 11.17
C LEU A 270 -19.73 26.34 10.45
N ASP A 271 -19.97 27.54 9.92
CA ASP A 271 -21.15 27.80 9.10
C ASP A 271 -20.93 27.23 7.67
N PRO A 272 -21.83 26.38 7.13
CA PRO A 272 -21.67 25.80 5.80
C PRO A 272 -21.75 26.79 4.63
N HIS A 273 -22.26 27.99 4.85
CA HIS A 273 -22.61 28.97 3.82
C HIS A 273 -21.70 30.21 3.79
N GLY A 274 -20.79 30.35 4.75
CA GLY A 274 -19.83 31.43 4.86
C GLY A 274 -18.42 30.91 5.17
N SER A 275 -17.76 31.52 6.16
CA SER A 275 -16.33 31.30 6.39
C SER A 275 -15.99 29.92 6.98
N GLY A 276 -16.98 29.19 7.50
CA GLY A 276 -16.82 27.81 7.97
C GLY A 276 -16.81 26.75 6.85
N GLY A 277 -17.31 27.10 5.66
CA GLY A 277 -17.48 26.18 4.54
C GLY A 277 -16.19 25.45 4.11
N PRO A 278 -15.04 26.14 3.98
CA PRO A 278 -13.76 25.49 3.67
C PRO A 278 -13.36 24.39 4.65
N TYR A 279 -13.53 24.63 5.96
CA TYR A 279 -13.21 23.67 7.01
C TYR A 279 -14.11 22.43 6.94
N ILE A 280 -15.41 22.62 6.77
CA ILE A 280 -16.38 21.53 6.57
C ILE A 280 -16.01 20.68 5.35
N ARG A 281 -15.59 21.31 4.25
CA ARG A 281 -15.14 20.59 3.05
C ARG A 281 -13.90 19.76 3.31
N LEU A 282 -12.94 20.28 4.07
CA LEU A 282 -11.75 19.52 4.48
C LEU A 282 -12.14 18.34 5.39
N GLN A 283 -12.99 18.55 6.38
CA GLN A 283 -13.49 17.49 7.26
C GLN A 283 -14.17 16.37 6.46
N ALA A 284 -15.02 16.71 5.48
CA ALA A 284 -15.68 15.73 4.62
C ALA A 284 -14.67 14.91 3.79
N TYR A 285 -13.59 15.54 3.33
CA TYR A 285 -12.51 14.84 2.65
C TYR A 285 -11.75 13.88 3.59
N LEU A 286 -11.38 14.33 4.79
CA LEU A 286 -10.72 13.50 5.79
C LEU A 286 -11.60 12.31 6.21
N LYS A 287 -12.91 12.50 6.38
CA LYS A 287 -13.86 11.43 6.65
C LYS A 287 -13.87 10.36 5.55
N ARG A 288 -13.84 10.77 4.27
CA ARG A 288 -13.73 9.84 3.14
C ARG A 288 -12.39 9.08 3.12
N LEU A 289 -11.31 9.70 3.59
CA LEU A 289 -10.02 9.01 3.74
C LEU A 289 -10.09 7.96 4.86
N ARG A 290 -10.75 8.29 5.98
CA ARG A 290 -11.03 7.35 7.06
C ARG A 290 -11.79 6.12 6.57
N ASP A 291 -12.87 6.33 5.81
CA ASP A 291 -13.67 5.23 5.25
C ASP A 291 -12.88 4.35 4.27
N LYS A 292 -11.73 4.85 3.78
CA LYS A 292 -10.77 4.11 2.94
C LYS A 292 -9.60 3.49 3.73
N GLY A 293 -9.62 3.55 5.06
CA GLY A 293 -8.61 2.91 5.92
C GLY A 293 -7.45 3.79 6.36
N ILE A 294 -7.52 5.10 6.15
CA ILE A 294 -6.56 6.05 6.74
C ILE A 294 -6.98 6.33 8.19
N LEU A 295 -6.06 6.18 9.14
CA LEU A 295 -6.31 6.57 10.52
C LEU A 295 -6.24 8.08 10.65
N LEU A 296 -7.19 8.68 11.38
CA LEU A 296 -7.13 10.09 11.73
C LEU A 296 -6.66 10.22 13.18
N ILE A 297 -5.72 11.12 13.46
CA ILE A 297 -5.35 11.48 14.83
C ILE A 297 -5.45 12.99 15.01
N GLY A 298 -5.94 13.43 16.16
CA GLY A 298 -5.97 14.84 16.53
C GLY A 298 -4.71 15.21 17.31
N VAL A 299 -4.02 16.27 16.90
CA VAL A 299 -2.80 16.77 17.55
C VAL A 299 -2.92 18.29 17.71
N SER A 300 -3.42 18.72 18.86
CA SER A 300 -3.80 20.11 19.11
C SER A 300 -3.21 20.66 20.39
N LYS A 301 -2.87 21.95 20.39
CA LYS A 301 -2.46 22.70 21.59
C LYS A 301 -3.66 23.35 22.26
N ASN A 302 -4.52 22.51 22.85
CA ASN A 302 -5.71 22.94 23.58
C ASN A 302 -5.92 22.07 24.83
N ASN A 303 -6.84 22.48 25.70
CA ASN A 303 -7.36 21.57 26.70
C ASN A 303 -8.33 20.58 26.04
N GLU A 304 -8.24 19.30 26.38
CA GLU A 304 -9.09 18.26 25.81
C GLU A 304 -10.59 18.52 26.02
N ALA A 305 -10.97 19.06 27.18
CA ALA A 305 -12.36 19.38 27.49
C ALA A 305 -12.96 20.42 26.51
N ASP A 306 -12.18 21.45 26.16
CA ASP A 306 -12.63 22.51 25.25
C ASP A 306 -12.82 21.96 23.83
N VAL A 307 -11.87 21.14 23.35
CA VAL A 307 -11.96 20.43 22.07
C VAL A 307 -13.18 19.50 22.07
N ARG A 308 -13.37 18.74 23.15
CA ARG A 308 -14.49 17.80 23.31
C ARG A 308 -15.83 18.52 23.25
N GLU A 309 -15.94 19.69 23.87
CA GLU A 309 -17.15 20.50 23.85
C GLU A 309 -17.57 20.90 22.43
N VAL A 310 -16.61 21.19 21.55
CA VAL A 310 -16.87 21.44 20.12
C VAL A 310 -17.48 20.21 19.46
N PHE A 311 -16.87 19.03 19.63
CA PHE A 311 -17.37 17.79 19.01
C PHE A 311 -18.75 17.37 19.52
N ASP A 312 -19.04 17.60 20.80
CA ASP A 312 -20.30 17.20 21.42
C ASP A 312 -21.45 18.19 21.10
N ASN A 313 -21.15 19.49 20.96
CA ASN A 313 -22.18 20.53 20.83
C ASN A 313 -22.33 21.15 19.44
N ARG A 314 -21.34 21.05 18.55
CA ARG A 314 -21.44 21.63 17.19
C ARG A 314 -22.09 20.67 16.20
N PRO A 315 -23.34 20.90 15.78
CA PRO A 315 -24.03 20.02 14.83
C PRO A 315 -23.39 20.05 13.44
N GLU A 316 -22.71 21.14 13.07
CA GLU A 316 -22.10 21.30 11.74
C GLU A 316 -20.81 20.48 11.55
N MET A 317 -20.23 19.95 12.64
CA MET A 317 -19.05 19.08 12.58
C MET A 317 -19.36 17.81 11.80
N VAL A 318 -18.62 17.58 10.71
CA VAL A 318 -18.72 16.39 9.86
C VAL A 318 -17.92 15.24 10.47
N LEU A 319 -16.72 15.54 10.95
CA LEU A 319 -15.93 14.62 11.76
C LEU A 319 -16.51 14.55 13.16
N LYS A 320 -16.61 13.33 13.68
CA LYS A 320 -17.00 13.05 15.07
C LYS A 320 -15.79 12.64 15.87
N TRP A 321 -15.89 12.69 17.20
CA TRP A 321 -14.78 12.28 18.07
C TRP A 321 -14.26 10.88 17.71
N ASP A 322 -15.18 9.93 17.51
CA ASP A 322 -14.86 8.53 17.19
C ASP A 322 -14.38 8.32 15.73
N ASP A 323 -14.36 9.38 14.92
CA ASP A 323 -13.67 9.33 13.63
C ASP A 323 -12.15 9.38 13.80
N PHE A 324 -11.66 9.86 14.95
CA PHE A 324 -10.24 9.88 15.31
C PHE A 324 -9.86 8.63 16.10
N THR A 325 -8.79 7.96 15.68
CA THR A 325 -8.21 6.82 16.39
C THR A 325 -7.53 7.27 17.69
N LEU A 326 -6.90 8.44 17.68
CA LEU A 326 -6.24 9.03 18.83
C LEU A 326 -6.54 10.53 18.90
N MET A 327 -6.76 11.02 20.10
CA MET A 327 -6.80 12.45 20.40
C MET A 327 -5.63 12.81 21.32
N ARG A 328 -4.88 13.84 20.94
CA ARG A 328 -3.81 14.47 21.72
C ARG A 328 -4.06 15.96 21.76
N ALA A 329 -4.97 16.37 22.66
CA ALA A 329 -5.27 17.76 22.96
C ALA A 329 -4.59 18.12 24.29
N ASN A 330 -3.36 18.63 24.21
CA ASN A 330 -2.56 19.01 25.37
C ASN A 330 -1.50 20.05 24.96
N TRP A 331 -0.70 20.52 25.92
CA TRP A 331 0.31 21.56 25.69
C TRP A 331 1.71 21.01 25.37
N GLU A 332 1.85 19.70 25.14
CA GLU A 332 3.12 19.10 24.72
C GLU A 332 3.44 19.46 23.26
N PRO A 333 4.73 19.46 22.86
CA PRO A 333 5.11 19.68 21.47
C PRO A 333 4.42 18.70 20.51
N LYS A 334 4.01 19.18 19.34
CA LYS A 334 3.25 18.37 18.37
C LYS A 334 4.07 17.20 17.85
N SER A 335 5.38 17.38 17.66
CA SER A 335 6.31 16.29 17.37
C SER A 335 6.27 15.17 18.42
N GLN A 336 6.26 15.49 19.70
CA GLN A 336 6.20 14.48 20.77
C GLN A 336 4.87 13.73 20.77
N ASN A 337 3.76 14.45 20.57
CA ASN A 337 2.44 13.84 20.43
C ASN A 337 2.38 12.88 19.23
N ILE A 338 2.89 13.28 18.05
CA ILE A 338 2.96 12.43 16.86
C ILE A 338 3.86 11.21 17.10
N ALA A 339 5.03 11.38 17.71
CA ALA A 339 5.94 10.28 18.03
C ALA A 339 5.30 9.28 19.02
N SER A 340 4.56 9.78 20.02
CA SER A 340 3.81 8.94 20.95
C SER A 340 2.70 8.16 20.24
N ALA A 341 1.97 8.81 19.32
CA ALA A 341 0.91 8.19 18.54
C ALA A 341 1.46 7.12 17.59
N ALA A 342 2.61 7.37 16.96
CA ALA A 342 3.29 6.39 16.12
C ALA A 342 3.65 5.11 16.89
N LYS A 343 4.13 5.24 18.13
CA LYS A 343 4.39 4.10 19.03
C LYS A 343 3.09 3.38 19.41
N ALA A 344 2.06 4.11 19.82
CA ALA A 344 0.76 3.55 20.20
C ALA A 344 0.09 2.77 19.05
N LEU A 345 0.21 3.29 17.83
CA LEU A 345 -0.32 2.66 16.62
C LEU A 345 0.64 1.61 16.02
N ASN A 346 1.83 1.42 16.58
CA ASN A 346 2.88 0.56 16.02
C ASN A 346 3.11 0.82 14.51
N LEU A 347 3.13 2.09 14.12
CA LEU A 347 3.34 2.54 12.74
C LEU A 347 4.59 3.42 12.68
N GLY A 348 5.41 3.20 11.65
CA GLY A 348 6.57 4.07 11.41
C GLY A 348 6.15 5.48 11.00
N LEU A 349 6.91 6.49 11.46
CA LEU A 349 6.67 7.91 11.23
C LEU A 349 6.56 8.31 9.75
N GLN A 350 7.25 7.57 8.88
CA GLN A 350 7.16 7.76 7.43
C GLN A 350 5.75 7.55 6.83
N ASN A 351 4.82 6.98 7.60
CA ASN A 351 3.44 6.74 7.17
C ASN A 351 2.49 7.85 7.67
N PHE A 352 3.02 8.90 8.30
CA PHE A 352 2.26 10.00 8.86
C PHE A 352 2.32 11.22 7.94
N CYS A 353 1.16 11.85 7.77
CA CYS A 353 1.03 13.18 7.20
C CYS A 353 0.50 14.11 8.29
N PHE A 354 1.13 15.26 8.51
CA PHE A 354 0.70 16.23 9.51
C PHE A 354 0.15 17.50 8.84
N LEU A 355 -1.09 17.86 9.18
CA LEU A 355 -1.80 19.03 8.66
C LEU A 355 -1.98 20.06 9.78
N ASP A 356 -1.48 21.27 9.55
CA ASP A 356 -1.48 22.37 10.51
C ASP A 356 -1.39 23.71 9.76
N ASP A 357 -2.18 24.70 10.17
CA ASP A 357 -2.16 26.04 9.60
C ASP A 357 -0.91 26.82 9.99
N SER A 358 -0.41 26.60 11.21
CA SER A 358 0.71 27.31 11.83
C SER A 358 2.05 26.93 11.20
N PRO A 359 2.74 27.87 10.52
CA PRO A 359 4.07 27.61 9.97
C PRO A 359 5.10 27.21 11.04
N PHE A 360 4.92 27.70 12.27
CA PHE A 360 5.79 27.37 13.39
C PHE A 360 5.66 25.90 13.80
N GLU A 361 4.43 25.42 14.00
CA GLU A 361 4.21 24.01 14.38
C GLU A 361 4.61 23.06 13.24
N ARG A 362 4.36 23.46 11.97
CA ARG A 362 4.84 22.70 10.82
C ARG A 362 6.36 22.54 10.81
N GLU A 363 7.09 23.62 11.08
CA GLU A 363 8.55 23.58 11.10
C GLU A 363 9.10 22.82 12.31
N GLU A 364 8.44 22.93 13.48
CA GLU A 364 8.76 22.14 14.68
C GLU A 364 8.71 20.64 14.37
N VAL A 365 7.62 20.17 13.78
CA VAL A 365 7.47 18.76 13.41
C VAL A 365 8.47 18.36 12.33
N ARG A 366 8.72 19.20 11.33
CA ARG A 366 9.67 18.91 10.24
C ARG A 366 11.09 18.72 10.74
N GLN A 367 11.52 19.52 11.71
CA GLN A 367 12.86 19.42 12.30
C GLN A 367 12.98 18.23 13.26
N ALA A 368 11.97 18.01 14.11
CA ALA A 368 11.99 16.96 15.10
C ALA A 368 11.77 15.56 14.49
N LEU A 369 10.91 15.45 13.48
CA LEU A 369 10.50 14.20 12.83
C LEU A 369 10.61 14.30 11.29
N PRO A 370 11.82 14.28 10.71
CA PRO A 370 12.03 14.45 9.27
C PRO A 370 11.31 13.43 8.38
N GLU A 371 10.92 12.28 8.92
CA GLU A 371 10.18 11.25 8.21
C GLU A 371 8.69 11.56 8.03
N VAL A 372 8.11 12.44 8.86
CA VAL A 372 6.70 12.84 8.77
C VAL A 372 6.53 13.79 7.59
N ILE A 373 5.53 13.51 6.74
CA ILE A 373 5.21 14.43 5.64
C ILE A 373 4.44 15.62 6.20
N VAL A 374 4.97 16.83 6.03
CA VAL A 374 4.36 18.08 6.49
C VAL A 374 4.11 19.00 5.29
N PRO A 375 2.90 18.97 4.69
CA PRO A 375 2.55 19.84 3.57
C PRO A 375 2.53 21.31 3.99
N ASP A 376 3.04 22.19 3.13
CA ASP A 376 2.92 23.63 3.34
C ASP A 376 1.50 24.08 3.00
N LEU A 377 0.59 24.03 3.98
CA LEU A 377 -0.77 24.52 3.79
C LEU A 377 -0.70 26.01 3.40
N PRO A 378 -1.43 26.41 2.34
CA PRO A 378 -1.42 27.79 1.84
C PRO A 378 -2.06 28.74 2.85
N ASN A 379 -1.97 30.05 2.62
CA ASN A 379 -2.72 31.01 3.43
C ASN A 379 -4.21 30.93 3.05
N GLY A 380 -5.09 30.77 4.03
CA GLY A 380 -6.53 30.72 3.84
C GLY A 380 -7.07 29.28 3.66
N PRO A 381 -8.11 28.88 4.41
CA PRO A 381 -8.60 27.51 4.46
C PRO A 381 -9.24 27.04 3.13
N GLU A 382 -9.69 27.96 2.27
CA GLU A 382 -10.27 27.67 0.96
C GLU A 382 -9.29 26.97 0.01
N ALA A 383 -7.98 27.16 0.22
CA ALA A 383 -6.93 26.61 -0.62
C ALA A 383 -6.35 25.28 -0.08
N TYR A 384 -6.69 24.87 1.14
CA TYR A 384 -6.16 23.63 1.76
C TYR A 384 -6.54 22.39 0.95
N LEU A 385 -7.84 22.20 0.73
CA LEU A 385 -8.35 21.02 0.01
C LEU A 385 -7.88 20.98 -1.46
N PRO A 386 -7.97 22.07 -2.26
CA PRO A 386 -7.41 22.08 -3.60
C PRO A 386 -5.92 21.68 -3.64
N MET A 387 -5.10 22.24 -2.76
CA MET A 387 -3.67 21.90 -2.69
C MET A 387 -3.46 20.42 -2.38
N LEU A 388 -4.18 19.86 -1.39
CA LEU A 388 -4.07 18.44 -1.03
C LEU A 388 -4.48 17.52 -2.19
N LEU A 389 -5.56 17.84 -2.91
CA LEU A 389 -6.01 17.08 -4.08
C LEU A 389 -5.00 17.17 -5.24
N GLU A 390 -4.44 18.35 -5.48
CA GLU A 390 -3.46 18.57 -6.55
C GLU A 390 -2.11 17.89 -6.28
N SER A 391 -1.71 17.83 -5.00
CA SER A 391 -0.47 17.17 -4.58
C SER A 391 -0.50 15.66 -4.84
N GLY A 392 -1.70 15.06 -4.84
CA GLY A 392 -1.88 13.60 -4.87
C GLY A 392 -1.38 12.89 -3.61
N LEU A 393 -0.95 13.61 -2.57
CA LEU A 393 -0.29 13.08 -1.38
C LEU A 393 -1.16 12.08 -0.62
N LEU A 394 -2.44 12.41 -0.48
CA LEU A 394 -3.44 11.62 0.25
C LEU A 394 -4.29 10.77 -0.70
N HIS A 395 -3.85 10.57 -1.95
CA HIS A 395 -4.51 9.63 -2.82
C HIS A 395 -4.36 8.21 -2.26
N VAL A 396 -5.50 7.57 -2.00
CA VAL A 396 -5.57 6.15 -1.67
C VAL A 396 -6.08 5.42 -2.92
N PRO A 397 -5.19 5.07 -3.86
CA PRO A 397 -5.59 4.43 -5.11
C PRO A 397 -6.07 2.99 -4.91
N PHE A 398 -5.66 2.34 -3.81
CA PHE A 398 -6.01 0.95 -3.52
C PHE A 398 -6.51 0.86 -2.10
N THR A 399 -7.68 0.27 -1.94
CA THR A 399 -8.24 -0.04 -0.63
C THR A 399 -8.58 -1.53 -0.65
N THR A 400 -7.82 -2.32 0.09
CA THR A 400 -8.18 -3.72 0.34
C THR A 400 -9.25 -3.78 1.43
N GLU A 401 -9.96 -4.90 1.53
CA GLU A 401 -10.90 -5.14 2.63
C GLU A 401 -10.20 -5.03 4.00
N GLU A 402 -8.94 -5.49 4.07
CA GLU A 402 -8.06 -5.31 5.24
C GLU A 402 -7.78 -3.83 5.55
N ASP A 403 -7.69 -2.97 4.53
CA ASP A 403 -7.51 -1.53 4.73
C ASP A 403 -8.80 -0.89 5.27
N ARG A 404 -9.98 -1.29 4.78
CA ARG A 404 -11.27 -0.79 5.30
C ARG A 404 -11.48 -1.14 6.76
N LEU A 405 -11.11 -2.35 7.15
CA LEU A 405 -11.22 -2.82 8.53
C LEU A 405 -10.12 -2.27 9.43
N ARG A 406 -9.10 -1.61 8.88
CA ARG A 406 -7.95 -1.11 9.64
C ARG A 406 -8.37 -0.17 10.77
N VAL A 407 -9.31 0.75 10.53
CA VAL A 407 -9.75 1.73 11.54
C VAL A 407 -10.35 1.00 12.75
N THR A 408 -11.31 0.10 12.52
CA THR A 408 -11.96 -0.69 13.57
C THR A 408 -10.95 -1.56 14.31
N MET A 409 -10.05 -2.25 13.59
CA MET A 409 -9.02 -3.10 14.20
C MET A 409 -8.10 -2.33 15.15
N TYR A 410 -7.75 -1.08 14.82
CA TYR A 410 -6.94 -0.24 15.71
C TYR A 410 -7.72 0.28 16.91
N GLN A 411 -9.01 0.60 16.73
CA GLN A 411 -9.89 1.00 17.84
C GLN A 411 -10.06 -0.15 18.83
N ASP A 412 -10.32 -1.36 18.34
CA ASP A 412 -10.40 -2.57 19.16
C ASP A 412 -9.08 -2.82 19.90
N GLU A 413 -7.94 -2.65 19.23
CA GLU A 413 -6.63 -2.80 19.88
C GLU A 413 -6.39 -1.78 20.99
N MET A 414 -6.85 -0.56 20.80
CA MET A 414 -6.74 0.51 21.80
C MET A 414 -7.63 0.26 23.02
N GLU A 415 -8.87 -0.19 22.82
CA GLU A 415 -9.74 -0.61 23.93
C GLU A 415 -9.09 -1.77 24.71
N ARG A 416 -8.43 -2.71 24.02
CA ARG A 416 -7.70 -3.81 24.66
C ARG A 416 -6.51 -3.34 25.48
N VAL A 417 -5.70 -2.40 24.97
CA VAL A 417 -4.56 -1.82 25.70
C VAL A 417 -5.03 -1.02 26.92
N SER A 418 -6.12 -0.23 26.81
CA SER A 418 -6.69 0.45 27.97
C SER A 418 -7.21 -0.53 29.04
N SER A 419 -7.63 -1.72 28.62
CA SER A 419 -8.00 -2.82 29.53
C SER A 419 -6.78 -3.48 30.18
N GLN A 420 -5.58 -3.42 29.56
CA GLN A 420 -4.32 -3.87 30.17
C GLN A 420 -3.95 -3.01 31.38
N ASP A 421 -4.10 -1.69 31.28
CA ASP A 421 -3.76 -0.76 32.38
C ASP A 421 -4.67 -0.96 33.62
N ALA A 422 -5.83 -1.59 33.44
CA ALA A 422 -6.76 -1.93 34.52
C ALA A 422 -6.47 -3.28 35.19
N VAL A 423 -5.65 -4.16 34.58
CA VAL A 423 -5.34 -5.50 35.09
C VAL A 423 -3.89 -5.53 35.59
N GLY A 424 -3.72 -5.62 36.91
CA GLY A 424 -2.41 -5.46 37.58
C GLY A 424 -1.34 -6.53 37.31
N ASN A 425 -1.55 -7.45 36.37
CA ASN A 425 -0.57 -8.48 36.00
C ASN A 425 -0.72 -8.90 34.53
N PHE A 426 0.39 -8.92 33.79
CA PHE A 426 0.43 -9.19 32.34
C PHE A 426 -0.01 -10.63 32.00
N ASP A 427 0.36 -11.61 32.82
CA ASP A 427 -0.02 -13.02 32.64
C ASP A 427 -1.54 -13.23 32.85
N ASP A 428 -2.13 -12.52 33.82
CA ASP A 428 -3.57 -12.54 34.07
C ASP A 428 -4.34 -11.89 32.91
N PHE A 429 -3.78 -10.81 32.33
CA PHE A 429 -4.31 -10.20 31.12
C PHE A 429 -4.28 -11.18 29.93
N LEU A 430 -3.14 -11.82 29.64
CA LEU A 430 -3.03 -12.79 28.55
C LEU A 430 -4.00 -13.97 28.72
N THR A 431 -4.18 -14.44 29.95
CA THR A 431 -5.16 -15.48 30.29
C THR A 431 -6.59 -15.00 30.01
N SER A 432 -6.91 -13.75 30.36
CA SER A 432 -8.24 -13.17 30.14
C SER A 432 -8.61 -12.94 28.67
N LEU A 433 -7.62 -12.94 27.76
CA LEU A 433 -7.85 -12.77 26.33
C LEU A 433 -8.41 -14.03 25.66
N GLU A 434 -8.30 -15.20 26.28
CA GLU A 434 -8.73 -16.49 25.71
C GLU A 434 -8.12 -16.71 24.31
N LEU A 435 -6.79 -16.55 24.20
CA LEU A 435 -6.06 -16.62 22.94
C LEU A 435 -6.17 -18.02 22.31
N ARG A 436 -6.57 -18.05 21.04
CA ARG A 436 -6.66 -19.27 20.22
C ARG A 436 -5.82 -19.11 18.97
N ALA A 437 -5.01 -20.12 18.66
CA ALA A 437 -4.23 -20.18 17.43
C ALA A 437 -4.60 -21.45 16.65
N ARG A 438 -5.34 -21.26 15.56
CA ARG A 438 -5.61 -22.34 14.61
C ARG A 438 -4.41 -22.56 13.71
N VAL A 439 -3.96 -23.81 13.61
CA VAL A 439 -2.82 -24.20 12.78
C VAL A 439 -3.32 -24.87 11.51
N ASP A 440 -2.89 -24.35 10.36
CA ASP A 440 -3.20 -24.90 9.03
C ASP A 440 -1.89 -25.18 8.28
N ALA A 441 -1.79 -26.32 7.59
CA ALA A 441 -0.72 -26.54 6.62
C ALA A 441 -0.83 -25.52 5.47
N VAL A 442 0.31 -25.08 4.92
CA VAL A 442 0.28 -24.19 3.75
C VAL A 442 -0.17 -24.98 2.53
N GLY A 443 -1.20 -24.48 1.83
CA GLY A 443 -1.85 -25.18 0.72
C GLY A 443 -2.55 -24.21 -0.24
N GLU A 444 -3.30 -24.73 -1.22
CA GLU A 444 -3.97 -23.93 -2.26
C GLU A 444 -4.86 -22.81 -1.70
N GLU A 445 -5.63 -23.10 -0.66
CA GLU A 445 -6.59 -22.20 -0.04
C GLU A 445 -6.00 -20.99 0.71
N ASN A 446 -4.73 -21.08 1.13
CA ASN A 446 -4.08 -20.04 1.94
C ASN A 446 -2.79 -19.50 1.31
N ARG A 447 -2.38 -20.02 0.15
CA ARG A 447 -1.13 -19.69 -0.55
C ARG A 447 -0.95 -18.20 -0.79
N ASP A 448 -1.93 -17.54 -1.41
CA ASP A 448 -1.81 -16.13 -1.80
C ASP A 448 -1.62 -15.23 -0.58
N ARG A 449 -2.32 -15.54 0.52
CA ARG A 449 -2.17 -14.81 1.78
C ARG A 449 -0.83 -15.07 2.44
N VAL A 450 -0.33 -16.32 2.40
CA VAL A 450 1.01 -16.66 2.91
C VAL A 450 2.10 -15.93 2.13
N VAL A 451 2.04 -15.93 0.80
CA VAL A 451 2.97 -15.19 -0.07
C VAL A 451 2.94 -13.69 0.26
N GLN A 452 1.74 -13.13 0.39
CA GLN A 452 1.57 -11.73 0.76
C GLN A 452 2.19 -11.42 2.13
N LEU A 453 1.97 -12.29 3.13
CA LEU A 453 2.47 -12.09 4.48
C LEU A 453 3.99 -12.24 4.56
N ILE A 454 4.56 -13.24 3.86
CA ILE A 454 6.01 -13.42 3.71
C ILE A 454 6.64 -12.16 3.12
N ASN A 455 6.05 -11.58 2.08
CA ASN A 455 6.66 -10.48 1.36
C ASN A 455 6.44 -9.09 2.00
N LYS A 456 5.41 -8.94 2.86
CA LYS A 456 5.12 -7.67 3.54
C LYS A 456 5.69 -7.56 4.95
N THR A 457 5.95 -8.68 5.63
CA THR A 457 6.38 -8.65 7.04
C THR A 457 7.88 -8.37 7.16
N ASN A 458 8.21 -7.34 7.95
CA ASN A 458 9.58 -6.85 8.13
C ASN A 458 10.02 -6.74 9.59
N GLN A 459 9.10 -6.49 10.53
CA GLN A 459 9.44 -6.26 11.94
C GLN A 459 9.62 -7.58 12.70
N PHE A 460 8.59 -8.44 12.68
CA PHE A 460 8.70 -9.80 13.22
C PHE A 460 8.99 -10.76 12.07
N ASN A 461 10.22 -10.73 11.54
CA ASN A 461 10.70 -11.67 10.54
C ASN A 461 12.20 -11.93 10.77
N LEU A 462 12.56 -13.16 11.16
CA LEU A 462 13.93 -13.48 11.58
C LEU A 462 14.94 -13.42 10.43
N THR A 463 14.54 -13.74 9.21
CA THR A 463 15.46 -13.82 8.06
C THR A 463 15.13 -12.81 6.95
N THR A 464 13.92 -12.28 6.90
CA THR A 464 13.42 -11.38 5.84
C THR A 464 13.49 -11.97 4.42
N ARG A 465 13.66 -13.30 4.30
CA ARG A 465 13.61 -14.03 3.04
C ARG A 465 12.26 -13.79 2.35
N ARG A 466 12.29 -13.69 1.02
CA ARG A 466 11.13 -13.42 0.16
C ARG A 466 10.90 -14.61 -0.75
N TYR A 467 9.62 -14.97 -0.90
CA TYR A 467 9.22 -16.11 -1.71
C TYR A 467 8.07 -15.73 -2.62
N ASP A 468 8.16 -16.15 -3.88
CA ASP A 468 7.05 -16.10 -4.82
C ASP A 468 6.08 -17.29 -4.59
N ALA A 469 4.94 -17.26 -5.31
CA ALA A 469 3.92 -18.29 -5.18
C ALA A 469 4.39 -19.69 -5.61
N GLU A 470 5.30 -19.78 -6.57
CA GLU A 470 5.83 -21.07 -7.05
C GLU A 470 6.81 -21.67 -6.04
N GLN A 471 7.66 -20.84 -5.42
CA GLN A 471 8.56 -21.22 -4.35
C GLN A 471 7.77 -21.70 -3.12
N VAL A 472 6.75 -20.95 -2.68
CA VAL A 472 5.86 -21.36 -1.58
C VAL A 472 5.19 -22.70 -1.90
N GLN A 473 4.69 -22.89 -3.13
CA GLN A 473 4.06 -24.14 -3.52
C GLN A 473 5.05 -25.32 -3.52
N ARG A 474 6.27 -25.11 -4.01
CA ARG A 474 7.32 -26.13 -3.96
C ARG A 474 7.67 -26.51 -2.52
N MET A 475 7.78 -25.54 -1.62
CA MET A 475 8.02 -25.80 -0.19
C MET A 475 6.87 -26.61 0.43
N ALA A 476 5.62 -26.21 0.18
CA ALA A 476 4.43 -26.88 0.70
C ALA A 476 4.24 -28.31 0.19
N SER A 477 4.77 -28.62 -1.01
CA SER A 477 4.65 -29.97 -1.60
C SER A 477 5.60 -31.02 -1.02
N ARG A 478 6.58 -30.63 -0.19
CA ARG A 478 7.62 -31.51 0.35
C ARG A 478 7.20 -32.08 1.71
N ALA A 479 7.04 -33.40 1.79
CA ALA A 479 6.58 -34.07 3.00
C ALA A 479 7.57 -33.97 4.17
N GLU A 480 8.86 -33.83 3.88
CA GLU A 480 9.92 -33.66 4.86
C GLU A 480 10.07 -32.22 5.39
N VAL A 481 9.26 -31.27 4.88
CA VAL A 481 9.30 -29.87 5.28
C VAL A 481 8.14 -29.58 6.21
N TYR A 482 8.43 -28.96 7.35
CA TYR A 482 7.39 -28.33 8.16
C TYR A 482 7.04 -26.99 7.53
N PHE A 483 5.79 -26.79 7.11
CA PHE A 483 5.34 -25.49 6.61
C PHE A 483 3.89 -25.20 6.98
N HIS A 484 3.70 -24.36 7.99
CA HIS A 484 2.39 -24.07 8.57
C HIS A 484 2.14 -22.58 8.68
N CYS A 485 0.86 -22.21 8.60
CA CYS A 485 0.37 -20.88 8.88
C CYS A 485 -0.57 -20.89 10.09
N PHE A 486 -0.65 -19.75 10.76
CA PHE A 486 -1.35 -19.60 12.04
C PHE A 486 -2.40 -18.53 11.92
N ARG A 487 -3.62 -18.89 12.29
CA ARG A 487 -4.78 -18.00 12.37
C ARG A 487 -5.08 -17.73 13.83
N VAL A 488 -5.00 -16.47 14.25
CA VAL A 488 -5.11 -16.10 15.66
C VAL A 488 -6.45 -15.43 15.93
N SER A 489 -7.10 -15.80 17.03
CA SER A 489 -8.29 -15.15 17.57
C SER A 489 -8.21 -15.01 19.08
N ASP A 490 -9.02 -14.11 19.61
CA ASP A 490 -9.21 -13.87 21.05
C ASP A 490 -10.69 -13.55 21.32
N ARG A 491 -11.05 -13.32 22.59
CA ARG A 491 -12.43 -13.05 23.00
C ARG A 491 -13.09 -11.85 22.30
N PHE A 492 -12.29 -10.95 21.74
CA PHE A 492 -12.75 -9.72 21.12
C PHE A 492 -12.86 -9.82 19.58
N GLY A 493 -12.34 -10.89 18.97
CA GLY A 493 -12.50 -11.13 17.54
C GLY A 493 -11.36 -11.93 16.89
N GLU A 494 -11.47 -12.17 15.59
CA GLU A 494 -10.43 -12.84 14.80
C GLU A 494 -9.40 -11.85 14.25
N SER A 495 -8.11 -12.16 14.42
CA SER A 495 -7.00 -11.41 13.83
C SER A 495 -6.62 -11.90 12.42
N GLY A 496 -7.21 -13.03 11.97
CA GLY A 496 -6.96 -13.64 10.67
C GLY A 496 -5.62 -14.42 10.60
N LEU A 497 -5.14 -14.70 9.39
CA LEU A 497 -3.86 -15.37 9.16
C LEU A 497 -2.71 -14.40 9.44
N THR A 498 -2.01 -14.63 10.54
CA THR A 498 -1.04 -13.69 11.12
C THR A 498 0.33 -14.30 11.34
N GLY A 499 0.51 -15.62 11.30
CA GLY A 499 1.82 -16.25 11.50
C GLY A 499 2.18 -17.24 10.40
N VAL A 500 3.47 -17.34 10.06
CA VAL A 500 4.02 -18.37 9.15
C VAL A 500 5.33 -18.89 9.74
N LEU A 501 5.46 -20.22 9.78
CA LEU A 501 6.66 -20.91 10.25
C LEU A 501 7.02 -22.06 9.31
N SER A 502 8.26 -22.10 8.84
CA SER A 502 8.82 -23.19 8.06
C SER A 502 10.15 -23.69 8.60
N ALA A 503 10.35 -25.01 8.55
CA ALA A 503 11.61 -25.66 8.87
C ALA A 503 11.91 -26.78 7.87
N PHE A 504 13.18 -26.87 7.47
CA PHE A 504 13.69 -27.82 6.47
C PHE A 504 14.68 -28.79 7.09
N PRO A 505 14.80 -30.03 6.58
CA PRO A 505 15.93 -30.89 6.91
C PRO A 505 17.24 -30.20 6.52
N ASN A 506 18.24 -30.27 7.39
CA ASN A 506 19.58 -29.76 7.13
C ASN A 506 20.50 -30.88 6.59
N SER A 507 21.76 -30.54 6.29
CA SER A 507 22.75 -31.50 5.77
C SER A 507 23.06 -32.65 6.73
N ASP A 508 22.96 -32.40 8.03
CA ASP A 508 23.24 -33.39 9.07
C ASP A 508 21.99 -34.21 9.41
N GLU A 509 22.15 -35.52 9.57
CA GLU A 509 21.04 -36.43 9.82
C GLU A 509 20.33 -36.09 11.14
N GLY A 510 19.01 -35.88 11.05
CA GLY A 510 18.18 -35.49 12.20
C GLY A 510 18.30 -34.02 12.60
N GLU A 511 18.97 -33.18 11.82
CA GLU A 511 18.99 -31.73 12.05
C GLU A 511 17.96 -31.02 11.15
N TYR A 512 17.22 -30.06 11.71
CA TYR A 512 16.33 -29.18 10.96
C TYR A 512 16.77 -27.73 11.10
N ARG A 513 16.47 -26.91 10.08
CA ARG A 513 16.75 -25.49 10.06
C ARG A 513 15.46 -24.70 9.87
N ILE A 514 15.19 -23.75 10.76
CA ILE A 514 14.13 -22.75 10.58
C ILE A 514 14.53 -21.82 9.44
N ASP A 515 13.68 -21.70 8.44
CA ASP A 515 13.95 -20.87 7.26
C ASP A 515 13.10 -19.59 7.27
N THR A 516 11.79 -19.75 7.50
CA THR A 516 10.85 -18.65 7.60
C THR A 516 10.20 -18.69 8.96
N TRP A 517 10.35 -17.62 9.73
CA TRP A 517 9.53 -17.40 10.92
C TRP A 517 9.15 -15.93 10.97
N LEU A 518 7.85 -15.69 10.81
CA LEU A 518 7.31 -14.35 10.85
C LEU A 518 5.92 -14.29 11.46
N MET A 519 5.60 -13.12 11.97
CA MET A 519 4.27 -12.77 12.46
C MET A 519 3.89 -11.36 12.03
N SER A 520 2.60 -11.15 11.80
CA SER A 520 2.02 -9.83 11.67
C SER A 520 2.21 -9.06 12.99
N CYS A 521 2.45 -7.76 12.89
CA CYS A 521 2.54 -6.86 14.04
C CYS A 521 1.28 -6.85 14.93
N ARG A 522 0.15 -7.32 14.39
CA ARG A 522 -1.16 -7.41 15.06
C ARG A 522 -1.20 -8.38 16.24
N VAL A 523 -0.31 -9.38 16.27
CA VAL A 523 -0.32 -10.43 17.32
C VAL A 523 0.98 -10.47 18.12
N MET A 524 1.87 -9.50 17.87
CA MET A 524 3.16 -9.40 18.53
C MET A 524 2.97 -9.06 20.02
N GLY A 525 3.78 -9.67 20.89
CA GLY A 525 3.69 -9.47 22.34
C GLY A 525 2.59 -10.29 23.03
N ARG A 526 1.88 -11.17 22.30
CA ARG A 526 0.82 -12.04 22.86
C ARG A 526 1.28 -13.49 23.08
N THR A 527 2.59 -13.75 23.06
CA THR A 527 3.18 -15.09 23.18
C THR A 527 2.81 -16.07 22.05
N ILE A 528 2.25 -15.58 20.94
CA ILE A 528 1.91 -16.42 19.77
C ILE A 528 3.16 -17.10 19.20
N GLU A 529 4.32 -16.44 19.24
CA GLU A 529 5.60 -17.02 18.86
C GLU A 529 5.91 -18.29 19.66
N ARG A 530 5.58 -18.33 20.95
CA ARG A 530 5.79 -19.51 21.80
C ARG A 530 4.86 -20.65 21.42
N ALA A 531 3.61 -20.34 21.04
CA ALA A 531 2.65 -21.33 20.56
C ALA A 531 3.08 -21.92 19.20
N MET A 532 3.53 -21.06 18.27
CA MET A 532 4.07 -21.49 16.97
C MET A 532 5.29 -22.40 17.16
N PHE A 533 6.18 -22.03 18.09
CA PHE A 533 7.36 -22.80 18.41
C PHE A 533 7.03 -24.16 19.06
N ALA A 534 6.09 -24.19 20.00
CA ALA A 534 5.62 -25.41 20.63
C ALA A 534 5.11 -26.42 19.59
N HIS A 535 4.31 -25.96 18.63
CA HIS A 535 3.80 -26.81 17.55
C HIS A 535 4.94 -27.34 16.65
N LEU A 536 5.92 -26.50 16.30
CA LEU A 536 7.10 -26.95 15.54
C LEU A 536 7.91 -28.00 16.30
N VAL A 537 8.20 -27.77 17.59
CA VAL A 537 8.97 -28.71 18.43
C VAL A 537 8.22 -30.05 18.55
N ALA A 538 6.90 -30.02 18.74
CA ALA A 538 6.08 -31.22 18.79
C ALA A 538 6.17 -32.03 17.48
N TRP A 539 6.07 -31.36 16.33
CA TRP A 539 6.24 -32.00 15.01
C TRP A 539 7.65 -32.57 14.81
N LEU A 540 8.69 -31.80 15.16
CA LEU A 540 10.09 -32.22 15.03
C LEU A 540 10.40 -33.49 15.82
N ARG A 541 9.78 -33.65 16.99
CA ARG A 541 9.90 -34.89 17.79
C ARG A 541 9.24 -36.08 17.12
N GLN A 542 8.08 -35.89 16.47
CA GLN A 542 7.40 -36.95 15.75
C GLN A 542 8.23 -37.48 14.57
N VAL A 543 8.98 -36.61 13.90
CA VAL A 543 9.88 -36.99 12.80
C VAL A 543 11.28 -37.42 13.26
N GLY A 544 11.53 -37.45 14.58
CA GLY A 544 12.79 -37.93 15.15
C GLY A 544 13.97 -36.97 15.00
N ALA A 545 13.73 -35.65 14.88
CA ALA A 545 14.80 -34.67 14.84
C ALA A 545 15.54 -34.57 16.19
N SER A 546 16.87 -34.45 16.12
CA SER A 546 17.76 -34.31 17.28
C SER A 546 18.16 -32.85 17.55
N ARG A 547 18.16 -32.00 16.52
CA ARG A 547 18.62 -30.61 16.58
C ARG A 547 17.77 -29.70 15.72
N LEU A 548 17.63 -28.45 16.17
CA LEU A 548 16.99 -27.37 15.44
C LEU A 548 17.95 -26.18 15.35
N VAL A 549 18.17 -25.68 14.14
CA VAL A 549 19.02 -24.53 13.86
C VAL A 549 18.16 -23.33 13.49
N GLY A 550 18.43 -22.19 14.13
CA GLY A 550 17.81 -20.91 13.85
C GLY A 550 18.78 -19.96 13.15
N GLU A 551 18.28 -19.18 12.19
CA GLU A 551 19.03 -18.12 11.51
C GLU A 551 18.37 -16.76 11.80
N TYR A 552 19.17 -15.78 12.19
CA TYR A 552 18.75 -14.39 12.29
C TYR A 552 19.59 -13.53 11.36
N LEU A 553 18.94 -12.90 10.38
CA LEU A 553 19.54 -11.97 9.42
C LEU A 553 19.15 -10.55 9.82
N PRO A 554 20.02 -9.77 10.48
CA PRO A 554 19.66 -8.45 10.97
C PRO A 554 19.35 -7.46 9.86
N THR A 555 18.36 -6.62 10.14
CA THR A 555 18.00 -5.42 9.41
C THR A 555 17.65 -4.34 10.43
N GLN A 556 17.57 -3.08 10.00
CA GLN A 556 17.08 -2.00 10.87
C GLN A 556 15.66 -2.26 11.40
N LYS A 557 14.84 -3.05 10.67
CA LYS A 557 13.41 -3.23 10.98
C LYS A 557 13.13 -4.43 11.88
N ASN A 558 13.93 -5.49 11.84
CA ASN A 558 13.69 -6.72 12.61
C ASN A 558 14.50 -6.82 13.91
N ALA A 559 15.08 -5.72 14.38
CA ALA A 559 15.78 -5.66 15.67
C ALA A 559 14.92 -6.14 16.85
N VAL A 560 13.60 -6.02 16.75
CA VAL A 560 12.64 -6.45 17.78
C VAL A 560 12.62 -7.97 18.03
N VAL A 561 13.08 -8.80 17.10
CA VAL A 561 13.16 -10.26 17.25
C VAL A 561 14.57 -10.78 17.51
N ALA A 562 15.54 -9.88 17.70
CA ALA A 562 16.95 -10.21 17.93
C ALA A 562 17.18 -11.12 19.15
N GLY A 563 16.31 -11.06 20.16
CA GLY A 563 16.39 -11.85 21.39
C GLY A 563 15.57 -13.14 21.39
N LEU A 564 14.76 -13.39 20.34
CA LEU A 564 13.78 -14.47 20.34
C LEU A 564 14.42 -15.86 20.51
N TYR A 565 15.50 -16.16 19.77
CA TYR A 565 16.16 -17.46 19.85
C TYR A 565 16.73 -17.76 21.26
N PRO A 566 17.52 -16.86 21.88
CA PRO A 566 17.92 -17.01 23.28
C PRO A 566 16.76 -17.21 24.26
N GLU A 567 15.66 -16.45 24.12
CA GLU A 567 14.48 -16.56 24.99
C GLU A 567 13.75 -17.91 24.87
N LEU A 568 13.93 -18.60 23.74
CA LEU A 568 13.40 -19.93 23.48
C LEU A 568 14.38 -21.06 23.86
N GLY A 569 15.55 -20.70 24.40
CA GLY A 569 16.57 -21.64 24.86
C GLY A 569 17.58 -22.06 23.80
N PHE A 570 17.65 -21.39 22.66
CA PHE A 570 18.72 -21.67 21.69
C PHE A 570 20.06 -21.07 22.16
N GLU A 571 21.14 -21.78 21.87
CA GLU A 571 22.52 -21.35 22.11
C GLU A 571 23.15 -20.83 20.82
N GLU A 572 23.89 -19.72 20.87
CA GLU A 572 24.55 -19.13 19.71
C GLU A 572 25.82 -19.93 19.31
N ILE A 573 25.96 -20.29 18.03
CA ILE A 573 27.00 -21.24 17.57
C ILE A 573 28.15 -20.54 16.83
N THR A 574 27.90 -19.44 16.11
CA THR A 574 28.97 -18.79 15.32
C THR A 574 28.61 -17.37 14.91
N ARG A 575 29.61 -16.47 14.99
CA ARG A 575 29.66 -15.16 14.32
C ARG A 575 30.49 -15.34 13.06
N THR A 576 29.91 -15.22 11.87
CA THR A 576 30.71 -15.24 10.62
C THR A 576 31.29 -13.85 10.41
N ASP A 577 32.62 -13.73 10.35
CA ASP A 577 33.36 -12.46 10.45
C ASP A 577 33.21 -11.50 9.24
N ASP A 578 32.23 -11.69 8.36
CA ASP A 578 31.95 -10.78 7.23
C ASP A 578 30.47 -10.45 7.03
N THR A 579 29.57 -10.99 7.87
CA THR A 579 28.13 -10.73 7.80
C THR A 579 27.56 -10.68 9.21
N GLU A 580 26.71 -9.69 9.55
CA GLU A 580 26.05 -9.60 10.87
C GLU A 580 25.05 -10.76 11.15
N GLU A 581 25.03 -11.81 10.33
CA GLU A 581 24.21 -13.00 10.47
C GLU A 581 24.54 -13.77 11.76
N ARG A 582 23.50 -14.16 12.50
CA ARG A 582 23.63 -14.94 13.73
C ARG A 582 22.94 -16.29 13.58
N ARG A 583 23.60 -17.35 14.06
CA ARG A 583 23.09 -18.72 14.05
C ARG A 583 23.00 -19.29 15.45
N PHE A 584 21.89 -19.98 15.70
CA PHE A 584 21.58 -20.55 17.01
C PHE A 584 21.20 -22.04 16.88
N VAL A 585 21.49 -22.85 17.89
CA VAL A 585 21.10 -24.28 17.97
C VAL A 585 20.26 -24.55 19.19
N LEU A 586 19.27 -25.42 19.04
CA LEU A 586 18.55 -26.03 20.13
C LEU A 586 18.62 -27.57 20.04
N PRO A 587 19.16 -28.26 21.05
CA PRO A 587 19.01 -29.71 21.19
C PRO A 587 17.57 -30.09 21.54
N LEU A 588 16.95 -31.00 20.77
CA LEU A 588 15.52 -31.36 20.91
C LEU A 588 15.24 -32.48 21.95
N GLY A 589 15.93 -32.41 23.10
CA GLY A 589 15.88 -33.46 24.14
C GLY A 589 14.66 -33.45 25.05
N HIS A 590 13.97 -32.31 25.20
CA HIS A 590 12.88 -32.11 26.15
C HIS A 590 11.64 -31.48 25.49
N ASP A 591 10.48 -31.57 26.15
CA ASP A 591 9.28 -30.84 25.72
C ASP A 591 9.49 -29.33 25.88
N TYR A 592 8.93 -28.57 24.95
CA TYR A 592 8.83 -27.12 25.11
C TYR A 592 7.49 -26.79 25.76
N ASP A 593 7.53 -26.39 27.03
CA ASP A 593 6.37 -26.01 27.86
C ASP A 593 6.15 -24.49 27.95
N GLY A 594 6.82 -23.73 27.08
CA GLY A 594 6.77 -22.27 27.09
C GLY A 594 5.47 -21.67 26.54
N ASN A 595 4.58 -22.46 25.91
CA ASN A 595 3.25 -22.00 25.53
C ASN A 595 2.27 -22.17 26.71
N ARG A 596 1.96 -21.06 27.39
CA ARG A 596 1.12 -21.05 28.60
C ARG A 596 -0.29 -20.49 28.40
N PHE A 597 -0.46 -19.59 27.44
CA PHE A 597 -1.66 -18.75 27.32
C PHE A 597 -2.45 -18.99 26.03
N VAL A 598 -1.87 -19.68 25.05
CA VAL A 598 -2.49 -19.83 23.72
C VAL A 598 -2.97 -21.26 23.55
N GLU A 599 -4.28 -21.42 23.34
CA GLU A 599 -4.88 -22.69 22.95
C GLU A 599 -4.57 -22.97 21.47
N LEU A 600 -3.84 -24.05 21.19
CA LEU A 600 -3.58 -24.51 19.83
C LEU A 600 -4.74 -25.37 19.33
N ILE A 601 -5.31 -25.00 18.18
CA ILE A 601 -6.42 -25.70 17.55
C ILE A 601 -5.96 -26.27 16.20
N GLU A 602 -5.98 -27.59 16.06
CA GLU A 602 -5.67 -28.24 14.79
C GLU A 602 -6.93 -28.37 13.92
N SER A 603 -6.80 -28.10 12.62
CA SER A 603 -7.92 -28.22 11.68
C SER A 603 -8.34 -29.70 11.48
N PRO A 604 -9.64 -30.05 11.63
CA PRO A 604 -10.11 -31.42 11.47
C PRO A 604 -10.08 -31.82 9.99
N GLY A 605 -9.10 -32.65 9.61
CA GLY A 605 -8.93 -33.13 8.23
C GLY A 605 -7.53 -33.64 7.90
N PHE A 606 -6.53 -33.33 8.72
CA PHE A 606 -5.17 -33.83 8.57
C PHE A 606 -4.91 -34.87 9.64
N GLY A 607 -4.71 -36.11 9.20
CA GLY A 607 -4.72 -37.28 10.06
C GLY A 607 -3.68 -37.22 11.17
N SER A 608 -4.05 -37.81 12.30
CA SER A 608 -3.07 -38.44 13.18
C SER A 608 -2.05 -39.20 12.32
N LEU A 609 -0.80 -38.74 12.31
CA LEU A 609 0.34 -39.45 11.73
C LEU A 609 0.65 -40.78 12.45
N GLY A 610 -0.24 -41.26 13.32
CA GLY A 610 -0.20 -42.57 13.96
C GLY A 610 -1.16 -43.57 13.31
N CYS A 611 -0.78 -44.15 12.16
CA CYS A 611 -1.12 -45.55 11.83
C CYS A 611 -0.43 -46.13 10.58
N ALA A 612 0.11 -45.31 9.67
CA ALA A 612 0.51 -45.82 8.34
C ALA A 612 1.97 -46.34 8.21
N ALA A 613 2.81 -46.27 9.24
CA ALA A 613 4.25 -46.61 9.14
C ALA A 613 4.65 -47.98 9.72
N LYS A 614 3.69 -48.87 10.08
CA LYS A 614 4.01 -50.19 10.69
C LYS A 614 3.62 -51.43 9.87
N GLN A 615 3.22 -51.31 8.61
CA GLN A 615 2.73 -52.46 7.82
C GLN A 615 3.54 -52.87 6.58
N SER A 616 4.75 -52.34 6.33
CA SER A 616 5.57 -52.80 5.18
C SER A 616 6.85 -53.57 5.52
N LEU A 617 7.07 -53.92 6.79
CA LEU A 617 8.23 -54.72 7.21
C LEU A 617 7.77 -55.87 8.13
N ASN A 618 7.09 -56.87 7.56
CA ASN A 618 7.08 -58.25 8.07
C ASN A 618 6.33 -59.20 7.11
N GLY A 619 7.07 -60.12 6.50
CA GLY A 619 6.58 -61.39 5.94
C GLY A 619 6.24 -61.38 4.45
N SER A 620 6.69 -62.29 3.59
CA SER A 620 7.40 -63.55 3.85
C SER A 620 8.07 -64.06 2.58
N SER A 621 9.27 -64.62 2.74
CA SER A 621 9.79 -65.69 1.92
C SER A 621 8.84 -66.90 1.97
N ILE A 622 8.44 -67.39 0.79
CA ILE A 622 8.43 -68.79 0.29
C ILE A 622 7.85 -68.74 -1.12
#